data_AF-A0A7Y2KIH8-F1
#
_entry.id   AF-A0A7Y2KIH8-F1
#
_cell.length_a   1.000
_cell.length_b   1.000
_cell.length_c   1.000
_cell.angle_alpha   90.00
_cell.angle_beta   90.00
_cell.angle_gamma   90.00
#
_symmetry.space_group_name_H-M   'P 1'
#
loop_
_entity.id
_entity.type
_entity.pdbx_description
1 polymer ?
#
loop_
_entity_poly.entity_id
_entity_poly.type
_entity_poly.pdbx_seq_one_letter_code
_entity_poly.pdbx_strand_id
1 'polypeptide(L)'
;MGQILAFLERIFRTLGPSPHATLTAHRPVSLSRVLGLSHRFISPRGVHRFLLCVRKALLEHGSLEGLYRRAMEREGDDARAWLAGFLACFREAWGDKIPRERDFLFPDPRKGSACKRHNLFLRWVVRGGDGVD
;
A
#
# COMPACT_ATOMS: atom_id res chain seq x y z
N MET A 1 -13.91 14.93 -10.72
CA MET A 1 -13.84 13.78 -9.79
C MET A 1 -13.55 12.42 -10.46
N GLY A 2 -13.59 12.26 -11.78
CA GLY A 2 -13.48 10.93 -12.43
C GLY A 2 -12.09 10.32 -12.66
N GLN A 3 -10.98 11.06 -12.47
CA GLN A 3 -9.65 10.54 -12.84
C GLN A 3 -9.13 9.41 -11.94
N ILE A 4 -9.48 9.42 -10.65
CA ILE A 4 -9.05 8.35 -9.73
C ILE A 4 -9.86 7.08 -9.92
N LEU A 5 -11.18 7.18 -10.13
CA LEU A 5 -12.06 6.02 -10.34
C LEU A 5 -11.69 5.26 -11.60
N ALA A 6 -11.51 5.96 -12.73
CA ALA A 6 -11.07 5.34 -13.98
C ALA A 6 -9.69 4.65 -13.85
N PHE A 7 -8.78 5.21 -13.05
CA PHE A 7 -7.50 4.56 -12.76
C PHE A 7 -7.69 3.29 -11.91
N LEU A 8 -8.52 3.35 -10.87
CA LEU A 8 -8.82 2.20 -10.01
C LEU A 8 -9.51 1.07 -10.79
N GLU A 9 -10.48 1.37 -11.65
CA GLU A 9 -11.12 0.38 -12.53
C GLU A 9 -10.10 -0.36 -13.40
N ARG A 10 -9.12 0.37 -13.97
CA ARG A 10 -8.04 -0.24 -14.76
C ARG A 10 -7.12 -1.12 -13.92
N ILE A 11 -6.80 -0.71 -12.69
CA ILE A 11 -6.05 -1.54 -11.73
C ILE A 11 -6.84 -2.81 -11.40
N PHE A 12 -8.11 -2.69 -11.02
CA PHE A 12 -8.92 -3.83 -10.63
C PHE A 12 -9.14 -4.80 -11.80
N ARG A 13 -9.35 -4.29 -13.02
CA ARG A 13 -9.37 -5.14 -14.21
C ARG A 13 -8.05 -5.88 -14.43
N THR A 14 -6.92 -5.24 -14.13
CA THR A 14 -5.59 -5.88 -14.20
C THR A 14 -5.44 -6.98 -13.14
N LEU A 15 -5.99 -6.76 -11.94
CA LEU A 15 -5.94 -7.70 -10.82
C LEU A 15 -7.01 -8.80 -10.89
N GLY A 16 -8.07 -8.61 -11.67
CA GLY A 16 -9.16 -9.57 -11.81
C GLY A 16 -10.12 -9.57 -10.60
N PRO A 17 -10.99 -10.60 -10.52
CA PRO A 17 -12.11 -10.63 -9.56
C PRO A 17 -11.65 -10.78 -8.10
N SER A 18 -10.45 -11.30 -7.86
CA SER A 18 -9.86 -11.37 -6.52
C SER A 18 -8.46 -10.75 -6.53
N PRO A 19 -8.34 -9.45 -6.19
CA PRO A 19 -7.05 -8.80 -6.01
C PRO A 19 -6.14 -9.55 -5.05
N HIS A 20 -6.69 -10.09 -3.96
CA HIS A 20 -5.95 -10.89 -2.99
C HIS A 20 -5.34 -12.13 -3.63
N ALA A 21 -6.14 -12.94 -4.34
CA ALA A 21 -5.64 -14.17 -4.99
C ALA A 21 -4.55 -13.84 -6.04
N THR A 22 -4.75 -12.79 -6.85
CA THR A 22 -3.76 -12.36 -7.84
C THR A 22 -2.47 -11.88 -7.19
N LEU A 23 -2.55 -11.12 -6.09
CA LEU A 23 -1.37 -10.61 -5.39
C LEU A 23 -0.61 -11.68 -4.61
N THR A 24 -1.27 -12.76 -4.19
CA THR A 24 -0.67 -13.86 -3.40
C THR A 24 -0.33 -15.11 -4.23
N ALA A 25 -0.70 -15.16 -5.51
CA ALA A 25 -0.40 -16.25 -6.43
C ALA A 25 1.11 -16.60 -6.48
N HIS A 26 1.47 -17.82 -6.86
CA HIS A 26 2.89 -18.25 -6.90
C HIS A 26 3.79 -17.31 -7.70
N ARG A 27 3.32 -16.84 -8.87
CA ARG A 27 4.03 -15.84 -9.68
C ARG A 27 3.53 -14.42 -9.35
N PRO A 28 4.42 -13.45 -9.12
CA PRO A 28 4.02 -12.07 -8.90
C PRO A 28 3.44 -11.45 -10.17
N VAL A 29 2.64 -10.38 -10.02
CA VAL A 29 2.19 -9.56 -11.14
C VAL A 29 3.40 -9.04 -11.91
N SER A 30 3.46 -9.31 -13.21
CA SER A 30 4.55 -8.85 -14.07
C SER A 30 4.42 -7.35 -14.35
N LEU A 31 5.56 -6.69 -14.61
CA LEU A 31 5.56 -5.27 -15.02
C LEU A 31 4.71 -5.06 -16.28
N SER A 32 4.75 -6.00 -17.23
CA SER A 32 3.99 -5.93 -18.48
C SER A 32 2.48 -5.76 -18.27
N ARG A 33 1.91 -6.38 -17.23
CA ARG A 33 0.48 -6.27 -16.92
C ARG A 33 0.05 -4.89 -16.45
N VAL A 34 0.99 -4.09 -15.93
CA VAL A 34 0.72 -2.74 -15.43
C VAL A 34 1.33 -1.65 -16.31
N LEU A 35 1.91 -2.00 -17.47
CA LEU A 35 2.37 -1.02 -18.44
C LEU A 35 1.20 -0.13 -18.88
N GLY A 36 1.41 1.18 -18.83
CA GLY A 36 0.38 2.18 -19.13
C GLY A 36 -0.56 2.53 -17.96
N LEU A 37 -0.37 1.95 -16.78
CA LEU A 37 -1.03 2.42 -15.54
C LEU A 37 -0.17 3.50 -14.90
N SER A 38 -0.63 4.75 -14.95
CA SER A 38 -0.03 5.86 -14.21
C SER A 38 -1.14 6.73 -13.62
N HIS A 39 -0.85 7.35 -12.48
CA HIS A 39 -1.77 8.31 -11.88
C HIS A 39 -0.99 9.38 -11.12
N ARG A 40 -1.08 10.61 -11.64
CA ARG A 40 -0.41 11.81 -11.11
C ARG A 40 1.09 11.60 -10.96
N PHE A 41 1.55 11.34 -9.74
CA PHE A 41 2.97 11.21 -9.40
C PHE A 41 3.48 9.77 -9.49
N ILE A 42 2.62 8.79 -9.77
CA ILE A 42 2.98 7.37 -9.78
C ILE A 42 3.04 6.84 -11.20
N SER A 43 4.21 6.35 -11.59
CA SER A 43 4.49 5.77 -12.90
C SER A 43 4.06 4.30 -12.97
N PRO A 44 4.06 3.65 -14.15
CA PRO A 44 3.79 2.21 -14.26
C PRO A 44 4.76 1.36 -13.44
N ARG A 45 6.03 1.80 -13.34
CA ARG A 45 7.02 1.14 -12.48
C ARG A 45 6.71 1.33 -10.99
N GLY A 46 6.20 2.50 -10.60
CA GLY A 46 5.72 2.75 -9.25
C GLY A 46 4.50 1.91 -8.89
N VAL A 47 3.53 1.79 -9.80
CA VAL A 47 2.37 0.89 -9.63
C VAL A 47 2.85 -0.55 -9.43
N HIS A 48 3.77 -1.02 -10.28
CA HIS A 48 4.34 -2.36 -10.14
C HIS A 48 4.98 -2.58 -8.77
N ARG A 49 5.83 -1.65 -8.32
CA ARG A 49 6.46 -1.70 -7.00
C ARG A 49 5.45 -1.67 -5.87
N PHE A 50 4.44 -0.80 -5.95
CA PHE A 50 3.37 -0.74 -4.97
C PHE A 50 2.69 -2.11 -4.81
N LEU A 51 2.32 -2.77 -5.92
CA LEU A 51 1.70 -4.10 -5.87
C LEU A 51 2.65 -5.16 -5.28
N LEU A 52 3.95 -5.09 -5.56
CA LEU A 52 4.94 -5.97 -4.93
C LEU A 52 5.07 -5.73 -3.42
N CYS A 53 4.99 -4.48 -2.97
CA CYS A 53 5.01 -4.16 -1.54
C CYS A 53 3.77 -4.72 -0.83
N VAL A 54 2.59 -4.54 -1.43
CA VAL A 54 1.34 -5.12 -0.90
C VAL A 54 1.41 -6.65 -0.88
N ARG A 55 1.91 -7.28 -1.96
CA ARG A 55 2.14 -8.72 -1.99
C ARG A 55 3.02 -9.18 -0.84
N LYS A 56 4.17 -8.54 -0.60
CA LYS A 56 5.08 -8.91 0.49
C LYS A 56 4.36 -8.82 1.83
N ALA A 57 3.63 -7.72 2.08
CA ALA A 57 2.84 -7.55 3.30
C ALA A 57 1.81 -8.67 3.48
N LEU A 58 1.08 -9.04 2.43
CA LEU A 58 0.08 -10.12 2.48
C LEU A 58 0.72 -11.50 2.73
N LEU A 59 1.84 -11.81 2.08
CA LEU A 59 2.50 -13.11 2.23
C LEU A 59 3.20 -13.27 3.59
N GLU A 60 3.80 -12.21 4.12
CA GLU A 60 4.57 -12.27 5.37
C GLU A 60 3.70 -12.09 6.62
N HIS A 61 2.60 -11.34 6.51
CA HIS A 61 1.77 -10.98 7.66
C HIS A 61 0.31 -11.45 7.56
N GLY A 62 -0.07 -12.13 6.47
CA GLY A 62 -1.42 -12.61 6.20
C GLY A 62 -2.41 -11.51 5.81
N SER A 63 -2.25 -10.29 6.34
CA SER A 63 -3.08 -9.13 6.02
C SER A 63 -2.35 -7.81 6.31
N LEU A 64 -2.90 -6.70 5.81
CA LEU A 64 -2.41 -5.36 6.18
C LEU A 64 -2.63 -5.06 7.67
N GLU A 65 -3.72 -5.60 8.24
CA GLU A 65 -3.99 -5.51 9.68
C GLU A 65 -2.95 -6.28 10.49
N GLY A 66 -2.58 -7.49 10.05
CA GLY A 66 -1.53 -8.30 10.68
C GLY A 66 -0.18 -7.57 10.68
N LEU A 67 0.17 -6.92 9.57
CA LEU A 67 1.36 -6.07 9.49
C LEU A 67 1.27 -4.88 10.48
N TYR A 68 0.12 -4.22 10.56
CA TYR A 68 -0.07 -3.08 11.47
C TYR A 68 0.04 -3.52 12.95
N ARG A 69 -0.63 -4.61 13.35
CA ARG A 69 -0.54 -5.17 14.70
C ARG A 69 0.89 -5.57 15.06
N ARG A 70 1.63 -6.16 14.12
CA ARG A 70 3.05 -6.50 14.33
C ARG A 70 3.90 -5.25 14.59
N ALA A 71 3.60 -4.12 13.94
CA ALA A 71 4.25 -2.85 14.22
C ALA A 71 3.85 -2.29 15.59
N MET A 72 2.61 -2.49 16.03
CA MET A 72 2.17 -2.11 17.38
C MET A 72 2.92 -2.88 18.46
N GLU A 73 2.97 -4.22 18.35
CA GLU A 73 3.68 -5.09 19.29
C GLU A 73 5.16 -4.73 19.43
N ARG A 74 5.80 -4.35 18.32
CA ARG A 74 7.24 -4.07 18.29
C ARG A 74 7.61 -2.71 18.87
N GLU A 75 6.77 -1.70 18.69
CA GLU A 75 7.14 -0.29 18.93
C GLU A 75 6.52 0.30 20.22
N GLY A 76 5.85 -0.51 21.05
CA GLY A 76 5.32 -0.08 22.36
C GLY A 76 4.00 0.70 22.26
N ASP A 77 3.84 1.78 23.04
CA ASP A 77 2.58 2.57 23.12
C ASP A 77 2.60 3.89 22.32
N ASP A 78 3.38 3.98 21.23
CA ASP A 78 3.44 5.16 20.37
C ASP A 78 2.82 4.93 18.99
N ALA A 79 1.61 5.49 18.78
CA ALA A 79 0.89 5.42 17.51
C ALA A 79 1.67 5.97 16.31
N ARG A 80 2.55 6.96 16.50
CA ARG A 80 3.43 7.47 15.44
C ARG A 80 4.51 6.44 15.10
N ALA A 81 5.05 5.76 16.12
CA ALA A 81 6.01 4.67 15.93
C ALA A 81 5.36 3.46 15.25
N TRP A 82 4.11 3.11 15.59
CA TRP A 82 3.34 2.05 14.92
C TRP A 82 3.19 2.33 13.43
N LEU A 83 2.75 3.55 13.08
CA LEU A 83 2.63 3.96 11.69
C LEU A 83 3.99 3.96 10.98
N ALA A 84 5.06 4.38 11.66
CA ALA A 84 6.40 4.35 11.10
C ALA A 84 6.87 2.91 10.83
N GLY A 85 6.62 1.98 11.75
CA GLY A 85 6.93 0.57 11.59
C GLY A 85 6.13 -0.08 10.46
N PHE A 86 4.83 0.24 10.35
CA PHE A 86 3.97 -0.20 9.25
C PHE A 86 4.50 0.28 7.89
N LEU A 87 4.81 1.58 7.76
CA LEU A 87 5.32 2.16 6.50
C LEU A 87 6.75 1.73 6.17
N ALA A 88 7.58 1.45 7.17
CA ALA A 88 8.94 0.95 6.97
C ALA A 88 8.95 -0.36 6.16
N CYS A 89 8.05 -1.30 6.45
CA CYS A 89 7.93 -2.55 5.70
C CYS A 89 7.69 -2.30 4.19
N PHE A 90 6.80 -1.37 3.84
CA PHE A 90 6.57 -1.01 2.44
C PHE A 90 7.77 -0.31 1.82
N ARG A 91 8.47 0.55 2.57
CA ARG A 91 9.67 1.25 2.08
C ARG A 91 10.82 0.29 1.81
N GLU A 92 11.02 -0.69 2.68
CA GLU A 92 12.00 -1.77 2.52
C GLU A 92 11.65 -2.63 1.30
N ALA A 93 10.38 -3.04 1.18
CA ALA A 93 9.89 -3.80 0.03
C ALA A 93 10.05 -3.03 -1.30
N TRP A 94 9.88 -1.71 -1.25
CA TRP A 94 10.06 -0.84 -2.40
C TRP A 94 11.53 -0.73 -2.82
N GLY A 95 12.46 -0.67 -1.86
CA GLY A 95 13.89 -0.46 -2.08
C GLY A 95 14.24 0.96 -2.53
N ASP A 96 15.36 1.09 -3.26
CA ASP A 96 15.97 2.40 -3.56
C ASP A 96 15.64 2.98 -4.94
N LYS A 97 14.90 2.24 -5.76
CA LYS A 97 14.53 2.73 -7.09
C LYS A 97 13.35 3.69 -7.01
N ILE A 98 13.42 4.79 -7.76
CA ILE A 98 12.35 5.80 -7.85
C ILE A 98 11.95 6.33 -6.46
N PRO A 99 12.90 6.85 -5.66
CA PRO A 99 12.67 7.19 -4.26
C PRO A 99 11.60 8.28 -4.07
N ARG A 100 11.44 9.18 -5.05
CA ARG A 100 10.37 10.20 -5.01
C ARG A 100 8.97 9.59 -4.97
N GLU A 101 8.73 8.52 -5.73
CA GLU A 101 7.43 7.82 -5.74
C GLU A 101 7.21 7.01 -4.46
N ARG A 102 8.29 6.36 -3.95
CA ARG A 102 8.29 5.71 -2.64
C ARG A 102 7.92 6.68 -1.54
N ASP A 103 8.62 7.81 -1.46
CA ASP A 103 8.46 8.78 -0.39
C ASP A 103 7.10 9.49 -0.47
N PHE A 104 6.53 9.61 -1.69
CA PHE A 104 5.16 10.06 -1.87
C PHE A 104 4.12 9.04 -1.39
N LEU A 105 4.28 7.75 -1.71
CA LEU A 105 3.32 6.70 -1.34
C LEU A 105 3.47 6.23 0.10
N PHE A 106 4.68 6.19 0.62
CA PHE A 106 5.05 5.67 1.93
C PHE A 106 5.97 6.68 2.63
N PRO A 107 5.42 7.83 3.09
CA PRO A 107 6.21 8.84 3.80
C PRO A 107 6.80 8.25 5.09
N ASP A 108 7.89 8.83 5.58
CA ASP A 108 8.48 8.44 6.86
C ASP A 108 7.95 9.34 7.99
N PRO A 109 7.10 8.82 8.90
CA PRO A 109 6.55 9.62 9.99
C PRO A 109 7.62 10.16 10.93
N ARG A 110 8.79 9.52 11.03
CA ARG A 110 9.88 9.94 11.92
C ARG A 110 10.56 11.21 11.41
N LYS A 111 10.49 11.49 10.10
CA LYS A 111 11.09 12.67 9.44
C LYS A 111 10.15 13.88 9.34
N GLY A 112 9.09 13.93 10.15
CA GLY A 112 8.11 15.03 10.12
C GLY A 112 7.25 15.07 8.85
N SER A 113 7.24 13.99 8.05
CA SER A 113 6.47 13.93 6.82
C SER A 113 4.96 13.94 7.09
N ALA A 114 4.19 14.55 6.18
CA ALA A 114 2.73 14.66 6.31
C ALA A 114 2.04 13.28 6.19
N CYS A 115 1.83 12.62 7.33
CA CYS A 115 1.22 11.30 7.42
C CYS A 115 -0.31 11.31 7.34
N LYS A 116 -0.91 12.48 7.07
CA LYS A 116 -2.36 12.67 6.99
C LYS A 116 -3.05 11.63 6.10
N ARG A 117 -2.44 11.28 4.95
CA ARG A 117 -3.01 10.29 4.03
C ARG A 117 -3.15 8.91 4.67
N HIS A 118 -2.14 8.45 5.41
CA HIS A 118 -2.18 7.15 6.07
C HIS A 118 -3.08 7.17 7.29
N ASN A 119 -3.10 8.26 8.06
CA ASN A 119 -4.05 8.40 9.16
C ASN A 119 -5.51 8.38 8.66
N LEU A 120 -5.80 8.99 7.50
CA LEU A 120 -7.10 8.87 6.86
C LEU A 120 -7.36 7.44 6.39
N PHE A 121 -6.42 6.83 5.67
CA PHE A 121 -6.54 5.43 5.24
C PHE A 121 -6.88 4.51 6.41
N LEU A 122 -6.14 4.61 7.52
CA LEU A 122 -6.39 3.83 8.72
C LEU A 122 -7.82 4.04 9.20
N ARG A 123 -8.27 5.27 9.43
CA ARG A 123 -9.66 5.57 9.84
C ARG A 123 -10.73 4.92 8.97
N TRP A 124 -10.48 4.79 7.66
CA TRP A 124 -11.40 4.12 6.73
C TRP A 124 -11.35 2.59 6.85
N VAL A 125 -10.17 1.99 7.01
CA VAL A 125 -10.04 0.51 7.07
C VAL A 125 -10.29 -0.08 8.45
N VAL A 126 -10.23 0.71 9.53
CA VAL A 126 -10.61 0.25 10.89
C VAL A 126 -12.07 0.54 11.23
N ARG A 127 -12.83 1.19 10.34
CA ARG A 127 -14.28 1.34 10.54
C ARG A 127 -14.91 -0.06 10.54
N GLY A 128 -15.52 -0.44 11.67
CA GLY A 128 -16.46 -1.55 11.68
C GLY A 128 -17.62 -1.25 10.73
N GLY A 129 -18.29 -2.28 10.21
CA GLY A 129 -19.42 -2.10 9.32
C GLY A 129 -20.50 -1.28 9.99
N ASP A 130 -20.57 0.01 9.68
CA ASP A 130 -21.55 0.95 10.20
C ASP A 130 -22.90 0.84 9.48
N GLY A 131 -23.08 -0.18 8.62
CA GLY A 131 -24.34 -0.46 7.93
C GLY A 131 -24.79 0.65 6.97
N VAL A 132 -23.91 1.59 6.66
CA VAL A 132 -24.12 2.68 5.70
C VAL A 132 -23.12 2.52 4.55
N ASP A 133 -23.28 1.44 3.81
CA ASP A 133 -22.86 1.28 2.41
C ASP A 133 -24.02 0.60 1.65
#